data_AF-A0A8B6DWT0-F1
#
_entry.id   AF-A0A8B6DWT0-F1
#
_cell.length_a   1.000
_cell.length_b   1.000
_cell.length_c   1.000
_cell.angle_alpha   90.00
_cell.angle_beta   90.00
_cell.angle_gamma   90.00
#
_symmetry.space_group_name_H-M   'P 1'
#
loop_
_entity.id
_entity.type
_entity.pdbx_description
1 polymer ?
#
loop_
_entity_poly.entity_id
_entity_poly.type
_entity_poly.pdbx_seq_one_letter_code
_entity_poly.pdbx_strand_id
1 'polypeptide(L)'
;MTIELESRTLHANEEMKIPENQINIRSLEVTNDFAMNEKVMGFWKLEKKWYNATVLEKTKSGYKVVFADDNLVRVLGLQNLRQKTSR
;
A
#
# COMPACT_ATOMS: atom_id res chain seq x y z
N MET A 1 58.36 27.33 7.45
CA MET A 1 58.19 26.26 8.44
C MET A 1 57.14 26.72 9.44
N THR A 2 56.21 25.81 9.73
CA THR A 2 55.22 25.80 10.82
C THR A 2 53.96 26.67 10.68
N ILE A 3 52.85 25.97 10.85
CA ILE A 3 51.44 26.32 10.80
C ILE A 3 51.01 26.54 12.25
N GLU A 4 50.15 27.51 12.55
CA GLU A 4 49.26 27.40 13.71
C GLU A 4 47.82 27.74 13.32
N LEU A 5 46.95 26.93 13.90
CA LEU A 5 45.60 26.59 13.50
C LEU A 5 44.66 27.21 14.52
N GLU A 6 43.81 28.16 14.14
CA GLU A 6 42.74 28.64 15.01
C GLU A 6 41.36 28.39 14.39
N SER A 7 40.46 27.96 15.26
CA SER A 7 39.37 27.04 14.97
C SER A 7 38.02 27.72 15.11
N ARG A 8 37.00 27.14 14.43
CA ARG A 8 35.56 27.16 14.77
C ARG A 8 34.86 28.51 14.54
N THR A 9 33.69 28.60 13.91
CA THR A 9 32.46 27.84 14.18
C THR A 9 31.50 27.98 12.99
N LEU A 10 30.95 26.86 12.53
CA LEU A 10 29.83 26.78 11.58
C LEU A 10 28.51 27.09 12.27
N HIS A 11 27.73 28.09 11.83
CA HIS A 11 26.29 28.30 12.05
C HIS A 11 25.87 29.44 11.10
N ALA A 12 24.74 29.47 10.40
CA ALA A 12 23.62 28.56 10.29
C ALA A 12 22.96 28.79 8.91
N ASN A 13 22.57 27.68 8.30
CA ASN A 13 21.58 27.50 7.25
C ASN A 13 20.38 28.45 7.33
N GLU A 14 20.31 29.43 6.44
CA GLU A 14 19.09 30.18 6.16
C GLU A 14 18.05 29.24 5.52
N GLU A 15 16.97 29.02 6.26
CA GLU A 15 15.85 28.17 5.92
C GLU A 15 15.14 28.68 4.66
N MET A 16 15.36 28.00 3.55
CA MET A 16 14.59 28.20 2.34
C MET A 16 13.17 27.65 2.58
N LYS A 17 12.23 28.55 2.90
CA LYS A 17 10.78 28.28 2.99
C LYS A 17 10.32 27.50 1.76
N ILE A 18 9.91 26.26 1.95
CA ILE A 18 9.23 25.48 0.90
C ILE A 18 7.77 25.93 0.90
N PRO A 19 7.24 26.53 -0.18
CA PRO A 19 5.82 26.88 -0.26
C PRO A 19 4.97 25.60 -0.32
N GLU A 20 3.95 25.59 0.53
CA GLU A 20 3.02 24.51 0.82
C GLU A 20 2.03 24.27 -0.32
N ASN A 21 2.47 23.90 -1.53
CA ASN A 21 1.52 23.35 -2.51
C ASN A 21 2.19 22.57 -3.65
N GLN A 22 2.89 21.49 -3.33
CA GLN A 22 3.30 20.51 -4.34
C GLN A 22 2.63 19.17 -4.05
N ILE A 23 1.43 19.00 -4.61
CA ILE A 23 0.85 17.65 -4.79
C ILE A 23 1.79 16.91 -5.74
N ASN A 24 2.72 16.17 -5.15
CA ASN A 24 3.72 15.40 -5.86
C ASN A 24 3.06 14.10 -6.38
N ILE A 25 2.38 14.18 -7.53
CA ILE A 25 1.93 12.99 -8.26
C ILE A 25 3.14 12.36 -8.96
N ARG A 26 4.06 11.79 -8.19
CA ARG A 26 5.13 10.92 -8.71
C ARG A 26 4.67 9.49 -8.55
N SER A 27 4.29 8.88 -9.67
CA SER A 27 3.86 7.49 -9.80
C SER A 27 2.67 7.12 -8.93
N LEU A 28 1.46 7.28 -9.50
CA LEU A 28 0.37 6.35 -9.20
C LEU A 28 0.80 4.98 -9.70
N GLU A 29 1.70 4.32 -8.98
CA GLU A 29 1.71 2.87 -9.00
C GLU A 29 0.29 2.52 -8.57
N VAL A 30 -0.54 2.04 -9.50
CA VAL A 30 -1.81 1.42 -9.18
C VAL A 30 -1.41 0.14 -8.46
N THR A 31 -1.00 0.28 -7.20
CA THR A 31 -0.85 -0.81 -6.29
C THR A 31 -2.27 -1.29 -6.12
N ASN A 32 -2.66 -2.35 -6.82
CA ASN A 32 -3.88 -3.10 -6.55
C ASN A 32 -3.73 -3.72 -5.16
N ASP A 33 -3.74 -2.86 -4.16
CA ASP A 33 -3.46 -3.16 -2.78
C ASP A 33 -4.77 -2.90 -2.03
N PHE A 34 -5.35 -3.99 -1.54
CA PHE A 34 -6.70 -3.95 -0.97
C PHE A 34 -6.63 -3.66 0.52
N ALA A 35 -7.30 -2.63 0.99
CA ALA A 35 -7.33 -2.28 2.41
C ALA A 35 -7.98 -3.38 3.27
N MET A 36 -7.66 -3.38 4.56
CA MET A 36 -8.38 -4.22 5.53
C MET A 36 -9.86 -3.83 5.54
N ASN A 37 -10.73 -4.82 5.64
CA ASN A 37 -12.18 -4.73 5.54
C ASN A 37 -12.72 -4.26 4.17
N GLU A 38 -11.87 -4.19 3.14
CA GLU A 38 -12.32 -3.87 1.79
C GLU A 38 -13.14 -5.00 1.18
N LYS A 39 -14.24 -4.64 0.50
CA LYS A 39 -15.08 -5.58 -0.23
C LYS A 39 -14.47 -5.84 -1.60
N VAL A 40 -14.06 -7.07 -1.82
CA VAL A 40 -13.40 -7.54 -3.03
C VAL A 40 -14.18 -8.71 -3.61
N MET A 41 -13.76 -9.19 -4.78
CA MET A 41 -14.19 -10.50 -5.26
C MET A 41 -13.01 -11.45 -5.28
N GLY A 42 -13.17 -12.62 -4.65
CA GLY A 42 -12.19 -13.69 -4.62
C GLY A 42 -12.51 -14.75 -5.67
N PHE A 43 -11.49 -15.24 -6.37
CA PHE A 43 -11.64 -16.32 -7.34
C PHE A 43 -11.61 -17.68 -6.65
N TRP A 44 -12.69 -18.43 -6.78
CA TRP A 44 -12.82 -19.80 -6.30
C TRP A 44 -12.42 -20.78 -7.40
N LYS A 45 -11.24 -21.40 -7.25
CA LYS A 45 -10.64 -22.24 -8.28
C LYS A 45 -11.47 -23.47 -8.65
N LEU A 46 -12.19 -24.06 -7.69
CA LEU A 46 -12.95 -25.30 -7.91
C LEU A 46 -14.12 -25.07 -8.88
N GLU A 47 -14.84 -23.97 -8.73
CA GLU A 47 -15.98 -23.62 -9.59
C GLU A 47 -15.62 -22.66 -10.72
N LYS A 48 -14.36 -22.18 -10.74
CA LYS A 48 -13.87 -21.15 -11.68
C LYS A 48 -14.75 -19.89 -11.69
N LYS A 49 -15.23 -19.48 -10.51
CA LYS A 49 -16.16 -18.35 -10.33
C LYS A 49 -15.61 -17.34 -9.32
N TRP A 50 -16.11 -16.11 -9.42
CA TRP A 50 -15.76 -15.02 -8.51
C TRP A 50 -16.88 -14.82 -7.49
N TYR A 51 -16.52 -14.82 -6.21
CA TYR A 51 -17.46 -14.66 -5.09
C TYR A 51 -17.16 -13.41 -4.31
N ASN A 52 -18.17 -12.88 -3.62
CA ASN A 52 -17.98 -11.75 -2.74
C ASN A 52 -17.07 -12.15 -1.58
N ALA A 53 -16.05 -11.34 -1.31
CA ALA A 53 -15.18 -11.55 -0.17
C ALA A 53 -14.83 -10.22 0.51
N THR A 54 -14.41 -10.29 1.75
CA THR A 54 -13.92 -9.15 2.52
C THR A 54 -12.49 -9.42 2.95
N VAL A 55 -11.60 -8.46 2.72
CA VAL A 55 -10.20 -8.57 3.16
C VAL A 55 -10.17 -8.48 4.67
N LEU A 56 -9.59 -9.48 5.33
CA LEU A 56 -9.37 -9.50 6.77
C LEU A 56 -7.97 -9.00 7.12
N GLU A 57 -6.97 -9.37 6.32
CA GLU A 57 -5.57 -9.06 6.63
C GLU A 57 -4.71 -9.13 5.37
N LYS A 58 -3.68 -8.28 5.31
CA LYS A 58 -2.59 -8.39 4.34
C LYS A 58 -1.46 -9.21 4.93
N THR A 59 -1.05 -10.25 4.20
CA THR A 59 0.07 -11.11 4.57
C THR A 59 1.18 -10.99 3.53
N LYS A 60 2.39 -11.46 3.83
CA LYS A 60 3.49 -11.50 2.86
C LYS A 60 3.18 -12.37 1.63
N SER A 61 2.27 -13.32 1.77
CA SER A 61 1.92 -14.30 0.71
C SER A 61 0.68 -13.90 -0.10
N GLY A 62 0.00 -12.80 0.26
CA GLY A 62 -1.26 -12.37 -0.35
C GLY A 62 -2.24 -11.82 0.69
N TYR A 63 -3.53 -11.92 0.43
CA TYR A 63 -4.57 -11.35 1.28
C TYR A 63 -5.41 -12.46 1.90
N LYS A 64 -5.56 -12.42 3.21
CA LYS A 64 -6.53 -13.25 3.93
C LYS A 64 -7.90 -12.61 3.74
N VAL A 65 -8.82 -13.35 3.14
CA VAL A 65 -10.18 -12.88 2.86
C VAL A 65 -11.21 -13.86 3.42
N VAL A 66 -12.40 -13.35 3.73
CA VAL A 66 -13.57 -14.17 4.08
C VAL A 66 -14.62 -14.06 2.99
N PHE A 67 -15.07 -15.20 2.47
CA PHE A 67 -16.15 -15.26 1.49
C PHE A 67 -17.50 -15.02 2.16
N ALA A 68 -18.34 -14.17 1.58
CA ALA A 68 -19.61 -13.75 2.19
C ALA A 68 -20.67 -14.86 2.20
N ASP A 69 -20.63 -15.79 1.23
CA ASP A 69 -21.63 -16.83 1.07
C ASP A 69 -21.53 -17.91 2.16
N ASP A 70 -20.33 -18.45 2.38
CA ASP A 70 -20.10 -19.58 3.32
C ASP A 70 -19.28 -19.19 4.57
N ASN A 71 -19.03 -17.89 4.79
CA ASN A 71 -18.14 -17.37 5.84
C ASN A 71 -16.75 -18.04 5.86
N LEU A 72 -16.28 -18.50 4.69
CA LEU A 72 -15.07 -19.29 4.56
C LEU A 72 -13.83 -18.39 4.45
N VAL A 73 -12.82 -18.64 5.29
CA VAL A 73 -11.56 -17.90 5.26
C VAL A 73 -10.51 -18.58 4.36
N ARG A 74 -9.87 -17.79 3.49
CA ARG A 74 -8.81 -18.23 2.58
C ARG A 74 -7.74 -17.16 2.41
N VAL A 75 -6.53 -17.58 2.06
CA VAL A 75 -5.45 -16.69 1.62
C VAL A 75 -5.39 -16.74 0.09
N LEU A 76 -5.55 -15.59 -0.55
CA LEU A 76 -5.54 -15.44 -2.00
C LEU A 76 -4.42 -14.49 -2.43
N GLY A 77 -3.66 -14.89 -3.44
CA GLY A 77 -2.75 -13.99 -4.13
C GLY A 77 -3.52 -12.95 -4.95
N LEU A 78 -2.85 -11.85 -5.27
CA LEU A 78 -3.43 -10.72 -6.00
C LEU A 78 -4.14 -11.13 -7.31
N GLN A 79 -3.57 -12.11 -8.03
CA GLN A 79 -4.15 -12.66 -9.26
C GLN A 79 -5.56 -13.28 -9.10
N ASN A 80 -5.95 -13.63 -7.86
CA ASN A 80 -7.24 -14.23 -7.53
C ASN A 80 -8.16 -13.24 -6.79
N LEU A 81 -7.84 -11.94 -6.82
CA LEU A 81 -8.62 -10.88 -6.21
C LEU A 81 -8.89 -9.79 -7.24
N ARG A 82 -10.10 -9.22 -7.19
CA ARG A 82 -10.48 -8.06 -8.01
C ARG A 82 -11.31 -7.10 -7.18
N GLN A 83 -11.26 -5.81 -7.53
CA GLN A 83 -12.17 -4.82 -6.95
C GLN A 83 -13.62 -5.23 -7.21
N LYS A 84 -14.46 -5.08 -6.18
CA LYS A 84 -15.89 -5.22 -6.34
C LYS A 84 -16.41 -4.01 -7.11
N THR A 85 -16.80 -4.20 -8.35
CA THR A 85 -17.44 -3.14 -9.13
C THR A 85 -18.86 -2.94 -8.58
N SER A 86 -19.08 -1.90 -7.78
CA SER A 86 -20.44 -1.42 -7.51
C SER A 86 -20.93 -0.71 -8.78
N ARG A 87 -21.99 -1.25 -9.39
CA ARG A 87 -22.79 -0.57 -10.43
C ARG A 87 -24.01 0.05 -9.79
#